data_AF-A0A6B0T495-F1
#
_entry.id   AF-A0A6B0T495-F1
#
_cell.length_a   1.000
_cell.length_b   1.000
_cell.length_c   1.000
_cell.angle_alpha   90.00
_cell.angle_beta   90.00
_cell.angle_gamma   90.00
#
_symmetry.space_group_name_H-M   'P 1'
#
loop_
_entity.id
_entity.type
_entity.pdbx_description
1 polymer ?
#
loop_
_entity_poly.entity_id
_entity_poly.type
_entity_poly.pdbx_seq_one_letter_code
_entity_poly.pdbx_strand_id
1 'polypeptide(L)' 'MSDSNTCYLVVNLGLRSNRVIAFDADGTKLDEASEQIETRVSAARVEQDPDEW' A
#
# COMPACT_ATOMS: atom_id res chain seq x y z
N MET A 1 4.01 -21.67 -18.67
CA MET A 1 4.86 -21.78 -17.47
C MET A 1 5.02 -20.36 -16.97
N SER A 2 4.34 -19.98 -15.89
CA SER A 2 4.62 -18.72 -15.21
C SER A 2 6.05 -18.78 -14.68
N ASP A 3 6.83 -17.73 -14.91
CA ASP A 3 8.18 -17.63 -14.33
C ASP A 3 8.04 -17.68 -12.82
N SER A 4 8.55 -18.75 -12.19
CA SER A 4 8.38 -19.04 -10.75
C SER A 4 9.10 -18.05 -9.83
N ASN A 5 9.66 -16.96 -10.37
CA ASN A 5 10.45 -15.96 -9.66
C ASN A 5 9.89 -14.52 -9.79
N THR A 6 8.79 -14.31 -10.51
CA THR A 6 8.23 -12.96 -10.64
C THR A 6 7.38 -12.61 -9.43
N CYS A 7 7.77 -11.53 -8.73
CA CYS A 7 7.04 -10.95 -7.61
C CYS A 7 6.48 -9.59 -8.01
N TYR A 8 5.18 -9.38 -7.76
CA TYR A 8 4.49 -8.12 -7.98
C TYR A 8 4.32 -7.40 -6.65
N LEU A 9 4.77 -6.15 -6.57
CA LEU A 9 4.54 -5.29 -5.42
C LEU A 9 3.39 -4.33 -5.74
N VAL A 10 2.35 -4.37 -4.90
CA VAL A 10 1.23 -3.44 -4.96
C VAL A 10 1.39 -2.43 -3.83
N VAL A 11 1.59 -1.16 -4.21
CA VAL A 11 1.61 -0.03 -3.26
C VAL A 11 0.21 0.56 -3.18
N ASN A 12 -0.36 0.58 -1.99
CA ASN A 12 -1.67 1.14 -1.68
C ASN A 12 -1.49 2.35 -0.76
N LEU A 13 -1.71 3.54 -1.32
CA LEU A 13 -1.65 4.81 -0.61
C LEU A 13 -3.04 5.14 -0.07
N GLY A 14 -3.27 4.76 1.19
CA GLY A 14 -4.57 4.90 1.86
C GLY A 14 -4.69 6.16 2.69
N LEU A 15 -5.90 6.52 3.12
CA LEU A 15 -6.17 7.71 3.94
C LEU A 15 -5.70 7.63 5.41
N ARG A 16 -5.07 6.54 5.81
CA ARG A 16 -4.62 6.31 7.21
C ARG A 16 -3.31 5.55 7.30
N SER A 17 -2.97 4.84 6.22
CA SER A 17 -1.79 4.01 6.16
C SER A 17 -1.41 3.78 4.71
N ASN A 18 -0.11 3.75 4.47
CA ASN A 18 0.45 3.22 3.24
C ASN A 18 0.74 1.74 3.44
N ARG A 19 0.45 0.92 2.44
CA ARG A 19 0.66 -0.52 2.48
C ARG A 19 1.37 -0.98 1.22
N VAL A 20 2.31 -1.90 1.39
CA VAL A 20 2.89 -2.65 0.28
C VAL A 20 2.54 -4.11 0.48
N ILE A 21 2.04 -4.74 -0.59
CA ILE A 21 1.70 -6.16 -0.60
C ILE A 21 2.45 -6.85 -1.74
N ALA A 22 3.15 -7.94 -1.42
CA ALA A 22 3.83 -8.78 -2.38
C ALA A 22 2.92 -9.91 -2.85
N PHE A 23 2.86 -10.15 -4.16
CA PHE A 23 2.12 -11.23 -4.79
C PHE A 23 3.02 -12.04 -5.71
N ASP A 24 2.77 -13.34 -5.82
CA ASP A 24 3.36 -14.16 -6.90
C ASP A 24 2.61 -13.96 -8.24
N ALA A 25 3.07 -14.64 -9.28
CA ALA A 25 2.49 -14.56 -10.61
C ALA A 25 1.09 -15.16 -10.75
N ASP A 26 0.66 -15.98 -9.79
CA ASP A 26 -0.69 -16.55 -9.75
C ASP A 26 -1.66 -15.69 -8.92
N GLY A 27 -1.16 -14.58 -8.34
CA GLY A 27 -1.92 -13.65 -7.52
C GLY A 27 -2.02 -14.06 -6.05
N THR A 28 -1.23 -15.03 -5.61
CA THR A 28 -1.16 -15.42 -4.19
C THR A 28 -0.40 -14.36 -3.41
N LYS A 29 -0.96 -13.91 -2.28
CA LYS A 29 -0.27 -12.99 -1.37
C LYS A 29 0.92 -13.69 -0.72
N LEU A 30 2.11 -13.12 -0.86
CA LEU A 30 3.34 -13.61 -0.26
C LEU A 30 3.62 -12.92 1.08
N ASP A 31 3.50 -11.58 1.13
CA ASP A 31 3.82 -10.79 2.32
C ASP A 31 3.11 -9.42 2.30
N GLU A 32 3.08 -8.73 3.45
CA GLU A 32 2.60 -7.36 3.57
C GLU A 32 3.36 -6.54 4.62
N ALA A 33 3.58 -5.26 4.30
CA ALA A 33 4.07 -4.26 5.25
C ALA A 33 3.18 -3.02 5.19
N SER A 34 3.06 -2.32 6.31
CA SER A 34 2.28 -1.08 6.38
C SER A 34 2.86 -0.08 7.35
N GLU A 35 2.70 1.19 7.03
CA GLU A 35 3.07 2.34 7.85
C GLU A 35 1.85 3.25 8.01
N GLN A 36 1.65 3.79 9.22
CA GLN A 36 0.59 4.78 9.44
C GLN A 36 1.07 6.15 8.98
N ILE A 37 0.16 6.91 8.39
CA ILE A 37 0.42 8.31 8.01
C ILE A 37 -0.50 9.23 8.80
N GLU A 38 -0.04 10.44 9.08
CA GLU A 38 -0.86 11.44 9.72
C GLU A 38 -1.96 11.88 8.75
N THR A 39 -3.21 11.85 9.20
CA THR A 39 -4.34 12.32 8.41
C THR A 39 -5.28 13.13 9.28
N ARG A 40 -5.48 14.38 8.89
CA ARG A 40 -6.35 15.31 9.61
C ARG A 40 -7.68 15.37 8.88
N VAL A 41 -8.73 14.93 9.58
CA VAL A 41 -10.10 14.92 9.05
C VAL A 41 -10.92 15.98 9.77
N SER A 42 -11.57 16.84 8.99
CA SER A 42 -12.53 17.83 9.48
C SER A 42 -13.89 17.62 8.79
N ALA A 43 -14.92 18.35 9.23
CA ALA A 43 -16.26 18.26 8.64
C ALA A 43 -16.32 18.64 7.14
N ALA A 44 -15.31 19.33 6.61
CA ALA A 44 -15.30 19.84 5.23
C ALA A 44 -14.17 19.27 4.35
N ARG A 45 -13.11 18.69 4.94
CA ARG A 45 -11.91 18.28 4.19
C ARG A 45 -11.08 17.22 4.92
N VAL A 46 -10.28 16.52 4.12
CA VAL A 46 -9.21 15.62 4.55
C VAL A 46 -7.88 16.23 4.11
N GLU A 47 -6.93 16.33 5.03
CA GLU A 47 -5.57 16.85 4.79
C GLU A 47 -4.54 15.79 5.13
N GLN A 48 -3.53 15.66 4.28
CA GLN A 48 -2.40 14.73 4.42
C GLN A 48 -1.13 15.44 3.94
N ASP A 49 0.01 15.11 4.54
CA ASP A 49 1.31 15.61 4.10
C ASP A 49 1.80 14.77 2.91
N PRO A 50 2.06 15.37 1.72
CA PRO A 50 2.57 14.63 0.58
C PRO A 50 3.98 14.05 0.78
N ASP A 51 4.77 14.56 1.73
CA ASP A 51 6.10 14.02 2.01
C ASP A 51 6.04 12.72 2.85
N GLU A 52 4.89 12.42 3.49
CA GLU A 52 4.64 11.15 4.19
C GLU A 52 4.14 10.02 3.25
N TRP A 53 3.93 10.30 1.96
CA TRP A 53 3.39 9.34 0.99
C TRP A 53 4.44 8.47 0.29
#